data_AF-A0AAU1CX02-F1
#
_entry.id   AF-A0AAU1CX02-F1
#
_cell.length_a   1.000
_cell.length_b   1.000
_cell.length_c   1.000
_cell.angle_alpha   90.00
_cell.angle_beta   90.00
_cell.angle_gamma   90.00
#
_symmetry.space_group_name_H-M   'P 1'
#
loop_
_entity.id
_entity.type
_entity.pdbx_description
1 polymer ?
#
loop_
_entity_poly.entity_id
_entity_poly.type
_entity_poly.pdbx_seq_one_letter_code
_entity_poly.pdbx_strand_id
1 'polypeptide(L)' 'MTSTNAAPNVVAYHWHGWVTVPGKGPAFASGTVTGPRGYCRAKALRDIAAWLTAHGCTGRIADIALLPA' A
#
# COMPACT_ATOMS: atom_id res chain seq x y z
N MET A 1 11.38 -35.12 -10.50
CA MET A 1 11.75 -33.72 -10.24
C MET A 1 10.48 -32.90 -10.35
N THR A 2 9.81 -32.65 -9.21
CA THR A 2 8.50 -31.99 -9.18
C THR A 2 8.74 -30.51 -8.93
N SER A 3 8.71 -29.70 -9.98
CA SER A 3 8.81 -28.24 -9.84
C SER A 3 7.43 -27.72 -9.48
N THR A 4 7.12 -27.68 -8.19
CA THR A 4 5.92 -26.99 -7.70
C THR A 4 6.17 -25.50 -7.80
N ASN A 5 5.79 -24.90 -8.92
CA ASN A 5 5.57 -23.45 -9.00
C ASN A 5 4.37 -23.13 -8.08
N ALA A 6 4.62 -23.04 -6.78
CA ALA A 6 3.68 -22.46 -5.86
C ALA A 6 3.57 -20.99 -6.25
N ALA A 7 2.52 -20.63 -7.00
CA ALA A 7 2.17 -19.25 -7.22
C ALA A 7 2.20 -18.55 -5.84
N PRO A 8 2.87 -17.39 -5.72
CA PRO A 8 3.00 -16.74 -4.43
C PRO A 8 1.60 -16.57 -3.85
N ASN A 9 1.37 -17.11 -2.65
CA ASN A 9 0.12 -16.96 -1.88
C ASN A 9 -0.02 -15.51 -1.36
N VAL A 10 0.43 -14.54 -2.15
CA VAL A 10 0.62 -13.15 -1.79
C VAL A 10 -0.21 -12.32 -2.77
N VAL A 11 -1.11 -11.51 -2.22
CA VAL A 11 -1.88 -10.51 -2.96
C VAL A 11 -1.09 -9.21 -2.90
N ALA A 12 -0.94 -8.55 -4.04
CA ALA A 12 -0.27 -7.27 -4.15
C ALA A 12 -1.26 -6.20 -4.62
N TYR A 13 -1.12 -5.00 -4.07
CA TYR A 13 -1.82 -3.81 -4.53
C TYR A 13 -0.82 -2.68 -4.79
N HIS A 14 -0.95 -2.05 -5.96
CA HIS A 14 -0.32 -0.78 -6.24
C HIS A 14 -1.17 0.35 -5.65
N TRP A 15 -0.52 1.34 -5.06
CA TRP A 15 -1.19 2.51 -4.52
C TRP A 15 -0.47 3.79 -4.92
N HIS A 16 -1.24 4.86 -4.98
CA HIS A 16 -0.72 6.21 -5.12
C HIS A 16 -1.70 7.23 -4.54
N GLY A 17 -1.20 8.38 -4.11
CA GLY A 17 -2.01 9.44 -3.55
C GLY A 17 -1.20 10.65 -3.10
N TRP A 18 -1.91 11.75 -2.87
CA TRP A 18 -1.32 12.95 -2.28
C TRP A 18 -1.16 12.79 -0.76
N VAL A 19 0.03 13.12 -0.27
CA VAL A 19 0.38 13.09 1.15
C VAL A 19 1.07 14.40 1.52
N THR A 20 1.02 14.78 2.79
CA THR A 20 1.77 15.91 3.34
C THR A 20 2.96 15.37 4.11
N VAL A 21 4.15 15.77 3.67
CA VAL A 21 5.43 15.39 4.27
C VAL A 21 5.87 16.49 5.25
N PRO A 22 6.22 16.15 6.51
CA PRO A 22 6.71 17.12 7.48
C PRO A 22 7.90 17.92 6.94
N GLY A 23 7.82 19.25 7.04
CA GLY A 23 8.88 20.16 6.57
C GLY A 23 9.02 20.29 5.05
N LYS A 24 8.23 19.56 4.24
CA LYS A 24 8.25 19.66 2.77
C LYS A 24 6.91 20.04 2.14
N GLY A 25 5.79 19.78 2.84
CA GLY A 25 4.45 20.09 2.34
C GLY A 25 3.86 18.97 1.48
N PRO A 26 2.89 19.29 0.59
CA PRO A 26 2.20 18.30 -0.24
C PRO A 26 3.15 17.62 -1.24
N ALA A 27 3.08 16.30 -1.33
CA ALA A 27 3.85 15.47 -2.24
C ALA A 27 2.99 14.31 -2.77
N PHE A 28 3.28 13.88 -3.99
CA PHE A 28 2.66 12.68 -4.56
C PHE A 28 3.49 11.46 -4.16
N ALA A 29 2.86 10.47 -3.55
CA ALA A 29 3.49 9.22 -3.13
C ALA A 29 2.87 8.03 -3.87
N SER A 30 3.68 7.03 -4.16
CA SER A 30 3.25 5.77 -4.75
C SER A 30 4.05 4.61 -4.19
N GLY A 31 3.44 3.42 -4.15
CA GLY A 31 4.13 2.22 -3.72
C GLY A 31 3.33 0.95 -3.97
N THR A 32 3.85 -0.16 -3.45
CA THR A 32 3.19 -1.46 -3.51
C THR A 32 3.06 -1.99 -2.09
N VAL A 33 1.89 -2.54 -1.77
CA VAL A 33 1.66 -3.27 -0.52
C VAL A 33 1.32 -4.71 -0.85
N THR A 34 1.97 -5.64 -0.15
CA THR A 34 1.82 -7.08 -0.35
C THR A 34 1.36 -7.74 0.93
N GLY A 35 0.43 -8.69 0.84
CA GLY A 35 -0.06 -9.43 2.00
C GLY A 35 -0.49 -10.85 1.65
N PRO A 36 -0.83 -11.69 2.65
CA PRO A 36 -1.18 -13.08 2.43
C PRO A 36 -2.49 -13.25 1.63
N ARG A 37 -2.77 -14.47 1.20
CA ARG A 37 -4.03 -14.82 0.54
C ARG A 37 -5.23 -14.43 1.42
N GLY A 38 -6.15 -13.63 0.89
CA GLY A 38 -7.23 -13.00 1.65
C GLY A 38 -6.95 -11.55 2.11
N TYR A 39 -5.79 -11.00 1.77
CA TYR A 39 -5.45 -9.60 2.00
C TYR A 39 -6.39 -8.68 1.20
N CYS A 40 -7.35 -8.10 1.91
CA CYS A 40 -8.42 -7.32 1.32
C CYS A 40 -8.04 -5.83 1.18
N ARG A 41 -8.70 -5.14 0.25
CA ARG A 41 -8.53 -3.72 -0.03
C ARG A 41 -8.54 -2.83 1.23
N ALA A 42 -9.47 -3.11 2.15
CA ALA A 42 -9.59 -2.34 3.39
C ALA A 42 -8.39 -2.53 4.33
N LYS A 43 -7.80 -3.73 4.38
CA LYS A 43 -6.59 -3.99 5.16
C LYS A 43 -5.36 -3.33 4.51
N ALA A 44 -5.25 -3.41 3.19
CA ALA A 44 -4.22 -2.71 2.42
C ALA A 44 -4.20 -1.20 2.68
N LEU A 45 -5.36 -0.54 2.64
CA LEU A 45 -5.46 0.90 2.95
C LEU A 45 -5.04 1.23 4.39
N ARG A 46 -5.39 0.39 5.37
CA ARG A 46 -4.96 0.58 6.76
C ARG A 46 -3.45 0.44 6.92
N ASP A 47 -2.83 -0.52 6.24
CA ASP A 47 -1.39 -0.73 6.32
C ASP A 47 -0.61 0.41 5.64
N ILE A 48 -1.11 0.93 4.51
CA ILE A 48 -0.57 2.13 3.87
C ILE A 48 -0.67 3.34 4.80
N ALA A 49 -1.82 3.56 5.43
CA ALA A 49 -2.02 4.67 6.37
C ALA A 49 -1.11 4.58 7.60
N ALA A 50 -0.94 3.37 8.15
CA ALA A 50 -0.03 3.12 9.27
C ALA A 50 1.43 3.38 8.87
N TRP A 51 1.84 2.93 7.67
CA TRP A 51 3.18 3.18 7.14
C TRP A 51 3.44 4.68 6.93
N LEU A 52 2.49 5.41 6.34
CA LEU A 52 2.59 6.87 6.17
C LEU A 52 2.75 7.57 7.53
N THR A 53 1.93 7.19 8.51
CA THR A 53 1.98 7.76 9.86
C THR A 53 3.33 7.49 10.53
N ALA A 54 3.89 6.29 10.37
CA ALA A 54 5.20 5.94 10.91
C ALA A 54 6.35 6.79 10.30
N HIS A 55 6.18 7.31 9.09
CA HIS A 55 7.12 8.23 8.43
C HIS A 55 6.81 9.70 8.71
N GLY A 56 5.86 9.99 9.61
CA GLY A 56 5.37 11.34 9.88
C GLY A 56 4.54 11.94 8.75
N CYS A 57 4.31 11.20 7.66
CA CYS A 57 3.47 11.65 6.56
C CYS A 57 2.00 11.61 6.98
N THR A 58 1.25 12.64 6.60
CA THR A 58 -0.20 12.70 6.81
C THR A 58 -0.91 12.68 5.46
N GLY A 59 -2.10 12.09 5.39
CA GLY A 59 -2.87 12.00 4.15
C GLY A 59 -4.28 11.52 4.43
N ARG A 60 -5.22 11.82 3.53
CA ARG A 60 -6.57 11.29 3.63
C ARG A 60 -6.60 9.95 2.90
N ILE A 61 -7.07 8.90 3.58
CA ILE A 61 -7.26 7.58 2.96
C ILE A 61 -8.18 7.67 1.73
N ALA A 62 -9.14 8.60 1.73
CA ALA A 62 -10.01 8.87 0.59
C ALA A 62 -9.27 9.32 -0.69
N ASP A 63 -8.08 9.91 -0.54
CA ASP A 63 -7.27 10.41 -1.65
C ASP A 63 -6.25 9.36 -2.13
N ILE A 64 -6.25 8.15 -1.53
CA ILE A 64 -5.36 7.05 -1.90
C ILE A 64 -6.10 6.13 -2.88
N ALA A 65 -5.62 6.11 -4.12
CA ALA A 65 -6.02 5.12 -5.10
C ALA A 65 -5.31 3.79 -4.81
N LEU A 66 -6.07 2.69 -4.87
CA LEU A 66 -5.56 1.34 -4.66
C LEU A 66 -6.03 0.45 -5.82
N LEU A 67 -5.06 -0.14 -6.52
CA LEU A 67 -5.23 -0.95 -7.72
C LEU A 67 -4.64 -2.35 -7.46
N PRO A 68 -5.26 -3.43 -7.96
CA PRO A 68 -4.60 -4.74 -7.97
C PRO A 68 -3.29 -4.63 -8.78
N ALA A 69 -2.24 -5.28 -8.27
CA ALA A 69 -0.93 -5.36 -8.92
C ALA A 69 -0.84 -6.55 -9.89
#